data_AF-A0A4R2TNJ3-F1
#
_entry.id   AF-A0A4R2TNJ3-F1
#
_cell.length_a   1.000
_cell.length_b   1.000
_cell.length_c   1.000
_cell.angle_alpha   90.00
_cell.angle_beta   90.00
_cell.angle_gamma   90.00
#
_symmetry.space_group_name_H-M   'P 1'
#
loop_
_entity.id
_entity.type
_entity.pdbx_description
1 polymer ?
#
loop_
_entity_poly.entity_id
_entity_poly.type
_entity_poly.pdbx_seq_one_letter_code
_entity_poly.pdbx_strand_id
1 'polypeptide(L)'
;MSSYIIENEKNKFQKCFITTGISSLKFFNRNIQSDDKNDALLYSCMSVDNIQNISKANKYFIVIDLRDKHIKEILFNLLNYILPLNPEICIKIVKNNGTQNEDITECMKLLMRLSKYNIINLDMGTPSTEKIESLKVPFLSKLKALIN
;
A
#
# COMPACT_ATOMS: atom_id res chain seq x y z
N MET A 1 -26.39 -19.12 -32.78
CA MET A 1 -25.48 -17.99 -33.07
C MET A 1 -24.69 -17.71 -31.82
N SER A 2 -23.41 -18.09 -31.81
CA SER A 2 -22.48 -17.84 -30.71
C SER A 2 -22.07 -16.37 -30.71
N SER A 3 -22.35 -15.66 -29.63
CA SER A 3 -21.74 -14.35 -29.36
C SER A 3 -20.51 -14.59 -28.49
N TYR A 4 -19.34 -14.66 -29.12
CA TYR A 4 -18.08 -14.47 -28.40
C TYR A 4 -18.00 -12.99 -28.03
N ILE A 5 -18.25 -12.67 -26.77
CA ILE A 5 -17.76 -11.43 -26.20
C ILE A 5 -16.25 -11.63 -26.13
N ILE A 6 -15.53 -10.99 -27.05
CA ILE A 6 -14.10 -10.77 -26.88
C ILE A 6 -14.02 -9.78 -25.71
N GLU A 7 -13.96 -10.31 -24.48
CA GLU A 7 -13.48 -9.55 -23.33
C GLU A 7 -12.10 -9.05 -23.74
N ASN A 8 -12.03 -7.78 -24.14
CA ASN A 8 -10.76 -7.11 -24.39
C ASN A 8 -9.89 -7.32 -23.15
N GLU A 9 -8.79 -8.07 -23.30
CA GLU A 9 -7.69 -8.29 -22.36
C GLU A 9 -6.91 -6.97 -22.06
N LYS A 10 -7.64 -5.85 -21.96
CA LYS A 10 -7.16 -4.49 -21.67
C LYS A 10 -7.77 -3.95 -20.40
N ASN A 11 -8.09 -4.79 -19.41
CA ASN A 11 -8.21 -4.30 -18.05
C ASN A 11 -6.80 -3.94 -17.56
N LYS A 12 -6.40 -2.70 -17.88
CA LYS A 12 -5.27 -1.95 -17.33
C LYS A 12 -5.08 -2.38 -15.87
N PHE A 13 -3.96 -3.01 -15.57
CA PHE A 13 -3.60 -3.35 -14.21
C PHE A 13 -3.46 -2.08 -13.37
N GLN A 14 -4.55 -1.69 -12.70
CA GLN A 14 -4.67 -0.45 -11.95
C GLN A 14 -3.78 -0.49 -10.71
N LYS A 15 -3.23 0.67 -10.36
CA LYS A 15 -2.58 0.88 -9.07
C LYS A 15 -3.69 1.09 -8.02
N CYS A 16 -3.53 0.51 -6.84
CA CYS A 16 -4.45 0.74 -5.73
C CYS A 16 -3.75 1.49 -4.61
N PHE A 17 -4.37 2.56 -4.12
CA PHE A 17 -4.02 3.20 -2.86
C PHE A 17 -4.94 2.69 -1.76
N ILE A 18 -4.38 2.33 -0.61
CA ILE A 18 -5.12 1.84 0.54
C ILE A 18 -4.70 2.64 1.77
N THR A 19 -5.66 3.08 2.58
CA THR A 19 -5.43 3.73 3.87
C THR A 19 -6.08 2.90 4.97
N THR A 20 -5.40 2.64 6.09
CA THR A 20 -5.87 1.73 7.16
C THR A 20 -6.67 2.43 8.29
N GLY A 21 -7.27 3.57 8.00
CA GLY A 21 -8.10 4.32 8.95
C GLY A 21 -8.20 5.82 8.64
N ILE A 22 -8.77 6.58 9.56
CA ILE A 22 -9.01 8.02 9.38
C ILE A 22 -7.69 8.79 9.33
N SER A 23 -6.72 8.43 10.17
CA SER A 23 -5.48 9.20 10.30
C SER A 23 -4.61 9.00 9.07
N SER A 24 -4.49 7.75 8.60
CA SER A 24 -3.84 7.43 7.33
C SER A 24 -4.54 8.06 6.12
N LEU A 25 -5.87 8.12 6.09
CA LEU A 25 -6.62 8.81 5.03
C LEU A 25 -6.39 10.33 5.03
N LYS A 26 -6.38 10.95 6.22
CA LYS A 26 -6.06 12.38 6.36
C LYS A 26 -4.63 12.66 5.90
N PHE A 27 -3.68 11.80 6.24
CA PHE A 27 -2.30 11.91 5.75
C PHE A 27 -2.24 11.80 4.22
N PHE A 28 -2.91 10.79 3.64
CA PHE A 28 -2.99 10.58 2.20
C PHE A 28 -3.48 11.84 1.48
N ASN A 29 -4.64 12.36 1.90
CA ASN A 29 -5.26 13.52 1.27
C ASN A 29 -4.43 14.80 1.34
N ARG A 30 -3.60 14.97 2.39
CA ARG A 30 -2.74 16.14 2.57
C ARG A 30 -1.44 16.08 1.77
N ASN A 31 -0.93 14.87 1.52
CA ASN A 31 0.45 14.69 1.07
C ASN A 31 0.59 14.05 -0.32
N ILE A 32 -0.46 13.41 -0.84
CA ILE A 32 -0.42 12.76 -2.16
C ILE A 32 -1.19 13.62 -3.16
N GLN A 33 -0.46 14.18 -4.13
CA GLN A 33 -0.97 15.12 -5.13
C GLN A 33 -1.90 14.43 -6.15
N SER A 34 -2.71 15.24 -6.82
CA SER A 34 -3.78 14.84 -7.74
C SER A 34 -3.30 14.08 -8.99
N ASP A 35 -2.07 14.31 -9.44
CA ASP A 35 -1.60 13.78 -10.72
C ASP A 35 -1.34 12.26 -10.69
N ASP A 36 -1.13 11.68 -9.49
CA ASP A 36 -1.05 10.23 -9.28
C ASP A 36 -2.43 9.53 -9.24
N LYS A 37 -3.54 10.30 -9.26
CA LYS A 37 -4.90 9.77 -9.07
C LYS A 37 -5.62 9.36 -10.36
N ASN A 38 -5.10 9.75 -11.53
CA ASN A 38 -5.81 9.58 -12.80
C ASN A 38 -5.91 8.12 -13.30
N ASP A 39 -5.15 7.19 -12.72
CA ASP A 39 -5.19 5.75 -13.06
C ASP A 39 -5.18 4.84 -11.81
N ALA A 40 -5.56 5.36 -10.64
CA ALA A 40 -5.50 4.63 -9.38
C ALA A 40 -6.79 4.72 -8.55
N LEU A 41 -7.20 3.59 -7.97
CA LEU A 41 -8.34 3.52 -7.05
C LEU A 41 -7.88 3.74 -5.61
N LEU A 42 -8.63 4.53 -4.84
CA LEU A 42 -8.39 4.74 -3.41
C LEU A 42 -9.41 3.98 -2.57
N TYR A 43 -8.91 3.12 -1.68
CA TYR A 43 -9.71 2.40 -0.69
C TYR A 43 -9.35 2.86 0.72
N SER A 44 -10.37 3.16 1.53
CA SER A 44 -10.19 3.43 2.95
C SER A 44 -10.68 2.25 3.78
N CYS A 45 -9.75 1.48 4.33
CA CYS A 45 -10.03 0.38 5.23
C CYS A 45 -10.16 0.89 6.66
N MET A 46 -11.38 1.17 7.06
CA MET A 46 -11.74 1.57 8.43
C MET A 46 -12.06 0.38 9.31
N SER A 47 -12.30 -0.77 8.69
CA SER A 47 -12.65 -2.05 9.28
C SER A 47 -12.25 -3.17 8.32
N VAL A 48 -12.25 -4.42 8.81
CA VAL A 48 -11.97 -5.60 7.99
C VAL A 48 -12.99 -5.80 6.87
N ASP A 49 -14.24 -5.39 7.09
CA ASP A 49 -15.33 -5.52 6.10
C ASP A 49 -15.09 -4.70 4.82
N ASN A 50 -14.19 -3.71 4.88
CA ASN A 50 -13.84 -2.92 3.70
C ASN A 50 -12.86 -3.63 2.77
N ILE A 51 -12.13 -4.64 3.26
CA ILE A 51 -11.05 -5.33 2.52
C ILE A 51 -11.62 -6.10 1.32
N GLN A 52 -12.80 -6.70 1.48
CA GLN A 52 -13.46 -7.46 0.41
C GLN A 52 -13.80 -6.62 -0.84
N ASN A 53 -13.88 -5.30 -0.70
CA ASN A 53 -14.19 -4.38 -1.80
C ASN A 53 -12.96 -3.94 -2.58
N ILE A 54 -11.75 -4.30 -2.14
CA ILE A 54 -10.50 -3.92 -2.79
C ILE A 54 -10.39 -4.66 -4.12
N SER A 55 -10.29 -3.91 -5.22
CA SER A 55 -10.04 -4.51 -6.53
C SER A 55 -8.62 -5.08 -6.60
N LYS A 56 -8.49 -6.22 -7.29
CA LYS A 56 -7.19 -6.83 -7.59
C LYS A 56 -6.35 -5.86 -8.43
N ALA A 57 -5.10 -5.68 -8.01
CA ALA A 57 -4.13 -4.80 -8.64
C ALA A 57 -2.74 -5.44 -8.68
N ASN A 58 -1.92 -5.04 -9.65
CA ASN A 58 -0.51 -5.46 -9.70
C ASN A 58 0.36 -4.66 -8.73
N LYS A 59 -0.14 -3.52 -8.26
CA LYS A 59 0.59 -2.64 -7.35
C LYS A 59 -0.32 -2.03 -6.29
N TYR A 60 0.06 -2.21 -5.03
CA TYR A 60 -0.63 -1.62 -3.88
C TYR A 60 0.30 -0.64 -3.17
N PHE A 61 -0.21 0.57 -2.92
CA PHE A 61 0.40 1.58 -2.09
C PHE A 61 -0.44 1.73 -0.82
N ILE A 62 0.09 1.25 0.30
CA ILE A 62 -0.62 1.19 1.57
C ILE A 62 -0.06 2.26 2.50
N VAL A 63 -0.90 3.17 2.96
CA VAL A 63 -0.56 4.16 3.98
C VAL A 63 -1.13 3.71 5.31
N ILE A 64 -0.24 3.55 6.29
CA ILE A 64 -0.57 3.05 7.62
C ILE A 64 -0.27 4.10 8.67
N ASP A 65 -1.25 4.41 9.50
CA ASP A 65 -1.01 5.04 10.81
C ASP A 65 -1.25 3.98 11.88
N LEU A 66 -0.21 3.63 12.64
CA LEU A 66 -0.27 2.57 13.65
C LEU A 66 -1.12 2.93 14.87
N ARG A 67 -1.65 4.16 14.94
CA ARG A 67 -2.62 4.57 15.96
C ARG A 67 -4.07 4.44 15.48
N ASP A 68 -4.28 4.15 14.20
CA ASP A 68 -5.63 3.92 13.70
C ASP A 68 -6.27 2.75 14.47
N LYS A 69 -7.56 2.90 14.79
CA LYS A 69 -8.28 1.92 15.60
C LYS A 69 -8.30 0.57 14.88
N HIS A 70 -8.09 -0.52 15.61
CA HIS A 70 -8.08 -1.89 15.06
C HIS A 70 -6.99 -2.14 14.01
N ILE A 71 -5.90 -1.35 13.99
CA ILE A 71 -4.88 -1.44 12.95
C ILE A 71 -4.28 -2.84 12.80
N LYS A 72 -4.05 -3.56 13.90
CA LYS A 72 -3.50 -4.92 13.85
C LYS A 72 -4.40 -5.86 13.05
N GLU A 73 -5.69 -5.86 13.37
CA GLU A 73 -6.67 -6.69 12.68
C GLU A 73 -6.79 -6.29 11.20
N ILE A 74 -6.88 -4.99 10.91
CA ILE A 74 -6.97 -4.47 9.54
C ILE A 74 -5.72 -4.87 8.74
N LEU A 75 -4.53 -4.63 9.27
CA LEU A 75 -3.26 -4.90 8.59
C LEU A 75 -3.07 -6.39 8.30
N PHE A 76 -3.36 -7.26 9.27
CA PHE A 76 -3.19 -8.70 9.11
C PHE A 76 -4.16 -9.25 8.07
N ASN A 77 -5.44 -8.88 8.14
CA ASN A 77 -6.42 -9.30 7.15
C ASN A 77 -6.11 -8.74 5.75
N LEU A 78 -5.64 -7.50 5.68
CA LEU A 78 -5.28 -6.87 4.42
C LEU A 78 -4.10 -7.58 3.74
N LEU A 79 -3.04 -7.88 4.51
CA LEU A 79 -1.89 -8.62 3.98
C LEU A 79 -2.27 -10.06 3.59
N ASN A 80 -3.11 -10.73 4.38
CA ASN A 80 -3.62 -12.06 4.04
C ASN A 80 -4.44 -12.07 2.75
N TYR A 81 -5.17 -10.98 2.46
CA TYR A 81 -5.90 -10.82 1.22
C TYR A 81 -4.97 -10.53 0.03
N ILE A 82 -3.99 -9.63 0.20
CA ILE A 82 -3.15 -9.13 -0.89
C ILE A 82 -2.00 -10.08 -1.26
N LEU A 83 -1.32 -10.68 -0.28
CA LEU A 83 -0.11 -11.47 -0.52
C LEU A 83 -0.31 -12.65 -1.48
N PRO A 84 -1.40 -13.44 -1.41
CA PRO A 84 -1.65 -14.53 -2.35
C PRO A 84 -1.80 -14.09 -3.81
N LEU A 85 -2.09 -12.80 -4.06
CA LEU A 85 -2.20 -12.25 -5.40
C LEU A 85 -0.83 -11.97 -6.05
N ASN A 86 0.26 -12.13 -5.28
CA ASN A 86 1.64 -11.83 -5.70
C ASN A 86 1.85 -10.44 -6.35
N PRO A 87 1.37 -9.33 -5.75
CA PRO A 87 1.55 -7.99 -6.32
C PRO A 87 2.82 -7.29 -5.81
N GLU A 88 3.18 -6.17 -6.42
CA GLU A 88 4.13 -5.23 -5.82
C GLU A 88 3.43 -4.48 -4.66
N ILE A 89 4.01 -4.52 -3.46
CA ILE A 89 3.44 -3.88 -2.26
C ILE A 89 4.41 -2.83 -1.73
N CYS A 90 3.96 -1.58 -1.69
CA CYS A 90 4.66 -0.45 -1.06
C CYS A 90 3.88 -0.01 0.17
N ILE A 91 4.51 -0.01 1.34
CA ILE A 91 3.89 0.39 2.60
C ILE A 91 4.60 1.63 3.15
N LYS A 92 3.84 2.69 3.41
CA LYS A 92 4.32 3.91 4.07
C LYS A 92 3.72 4.00 5.47
N ILE A 93 4.59 4.04 6.48
CA ILE A 93 4.17 4.28 7.87
C ILE A 93 4.19 5.78 8.14
N VAL A 94 3.05 6.32 8.57
CA VAL A 94 2.92 7.68 9.07
C VAL A 94 3.67 7.76 10.40
N LYS A 95 4.82 8.43 10.39
CA LYS A 95 5.69 8.56 11.55
C LYS A 95 4.95 9.30 12.67
N ASN A 96 4.93 8.73 13.87
CA ASN A 96 4.36 9.40 15.02
C ASN A 96 5.09 9.04 16.32
N ASN A 97 5.43 10.05 17.12
CA ASN A 97 6.12 9.92 18.42
C ASN A 97 5.18 9.43 19.54
N GLY A 98 4.24 8.53 19.21
CA GLY A 98 3.22 8.05 20.14
C GLY A 98 3.71 6.91 21.03
N THR A 99 2.98 6.66 22.12
CA THR A 99 3.22 5.57 23.06
C THR A 99 3.11 4.22 22.35
N GLN A 100 4.17 3.42 22.42
CA GLN A 100 4.20 2.04 21.92
C GLN A 100 3.21 1.18 22.72
N ASN A 101 2.39 0.40 22.05
CA ASN A 101 1.60 -0.67 22.66
C ASN A 101 1.93 -2.02 21.99
N GLU A 102 1.37 -3.10 22.52
CA GLU A 102 1.63 -4.45 22.02
C GLU A 102 1.22 -4.64 20.55
N ASP A 103 0.03 -4.15 20.18
CA ASP A 103 -0.47 -4.24 18.81
C ASP A 103 0.44 -3.52 17.80
N ILE A 104 0.91 -2.33 18.13
CA ILE A 104 1.88 -1.56 17.32
C ILE A 104 3.18 -2.36 17.18
N THR A 105 3.65 -2.94 18.29
CA THR A 105 4.88 -3.73 18.31
C THR A 105 4.77 -4.96 17.40
N GLU A 106 3.65 -5.66 17.46
CA GLU A 106 3.38 -6.83 16.60
C GLU A 106 3.28 -6.44 15.12
N CYS A 107 2.55 -5.37 14.80
CA CYS A 107 2.47 -4.85 13.44
C CYS A 107 3.86 -4.51 12.89
N MET A 108 4.68 -3.81 13.68
CA MET A 108 6.04 -3.46 13.28
C MET A 108 6.93 -4.68 13.08
N LYS A 109 6.87 -5.68 13.98
CA LYS A 109 7.61 -6.94 13.83
C LYS A 109 7.24 -7.66 12.53
N LEU A 110 5.95 -7.73 12.21
CA LEU A 110 5.47 -8.34 10.96
C LEU A 110 6.01 -7.57 9.75
N LEU A 111 5.81 -6.25 9.69
CA LEU A 111 6.22 -5.41 8.57
C LEU A 111 7.74 -5.46 8.33
N MET A 112 8.53 -5.39 9.41
CA MET A 112 9.99 -5.52 9.34
C MET A 112 10.42 -6.89 8.82
N ARG A 113 9.75 -7.97 9.25
CA ARG A 113 10.04 -9.32 8.76
C ARG A 113 9.73 -9.44 7.27
N LEU A 114 8.55 -8.98 6.83
CA LEU A 114 8.17 -9.01 5.41
C LEU A 114 9.14 -8.19 4.55
N SER A 115 9.57 -7.02 5.02
CA SER A 115 10.54 -6.18 4.32
C SER A 115 11.91 -6.86 4.25
N LYS A 116 12.38 -7.50 5.33
CA LYS A 116 13.65 -8.25 5.35
C LYS A 116 13.72 -9.35 4.28
N TYR A 117 12.59 -9.98 3.98
CA TYR A 117 12.49 -11.01 2.94
C TYR A 117 12.10 -10.45 1.56
N ASN A 118 12.13 -9.13 1.37
CA ASN A 118 11.76 -8.43 0.13
C ASN A 118 10.32 -8.74 -0.35
N ILE A 119 9.42 -9.10 0.57
CA ILE A 119 8.00 -9.34 0.26
C ILE A 119 7.26 -8.01 0.11
N ILE A 120 7.69 -6.98 0.85
CA ILE A 120 7.14 -5.62 0.77
C ILE A 120 8.28 -4.59 0.72
N ASN A 121 7.98 -3.43 0.12
CA ASN A 121 8.81 -2.23 0.20
C ASN A 121 8.29 -1.35 1.34
N LEU A 122 9.04 -1.24 2.44
CA LEU A 122 8.62 -0.52 3.64
C LEU A 122 9.33 0.84 3.75
N ASP A 123 8.54 1.92 3.77
CA ASP A 123 8.99 3.30 4.02
C ASP A 123 8.56 3.75 5.42
N MET A 124 9.54 3.81 6.32
CA MET A 124 9.41 4.34 7.68
C MET A 124 10.03 5.74 7.69
N GLY A 125 9.29 6.77 7.26
CA GLY A 125 9.83 8.11 6.97
C GLY A 125 10.92 8.58 7.96
N THR A 126 11.98 9.19 7.45
CA THR A 126 13.03 9.85 8.25
C THR A 126 12.45 11.08 8.98
N PRO A 127 13.02 11.54 10.11
CA PRO A 127 12.57 12.75 10.79
C PRO A 127 13.11 14.03 10.12
N SER A 128 13.62 13.96 8.90
CA SER A 128 14.09 15.10 8.15
C SER A 128 13.02 15.57 7.17
N THR A 129 12.87 16.90 7.08
CA THR A 129 12.02 17.66 6.17
C THR A 129 12.39 17.42 4.71
N GLU A 130 12.09 16.23 4.20
CA GLU A 130 12.15 15.94 2.77
C GLU A 130 10.74 15.66 2.28
N LYS A 131 10.32 16.47 1.32
CA LYS A 131 9.13 16.25 0.49
C LYS A 131 9.10 14.78 0.05
N ILE A 132 7.90 14.27 -0.17
CA ILE A 132 7.65 12.97 -0.80
C ILE A 132 8.15 13.03 -2.26
N GLU A 133 9.47 13.03 -2.46
CA GLU A 133 10.16 12.83 -3.73
C GLU A 133 10.89 11.47 -3.75
N SER A 134 10.96 10.77 -2.60
CA SER A 134 11.66 9.50 -2.45
C SER A 134 10.82 8.24 -2.76
N LEU A 135 9.64 8.38 -3.37
CA LEU A 135 8.96 7.26 -4.06
C LEU A 135 9.53 7.01 -5.47
N LYS A 136 10.68 7.61 -5.82
CA LYS A 136 11.52 7.17 -6.93
C LYS A 136 12.12 5.80 -6.59
N VAL A 137 11.34 4.77 -6.93
CA VAL A 137 11.68 3.35 -6.83
C VAL A 137 13.09 3.10 -7.41
N PRO A 138 14.06 2.59 -6.62
CA PRO A 138 15.39 2.21 -7.13
C PRO A 138 15.39 1.01 -8.09
N PHE A 139 14.21 0.47 -8.44
CA PHE A 139 14.09 -0.70 -9.30
C PHE A 139 14.10 -0.33 -10.80
N LEU A 140 13.65 0.88 -11.15
CA LEU A 140 13.63 1.33 -12.56
C LEU A 140 15.03 1.51 -13.15
N SER A 141 16.06 1.75 -12.34
CA SER A 141 17.45 1.80 -12.81
C SER A 141 18.03 0.41 -13.08
N LYS A 142 17.55 -0.64 -12.39
CA LYS A 142 17.96 -2.03 -12.68
C LYS A 142 17.27 -2.62 -13.92
N LEU A 143 16.04 -2.21 -14.24
CA LEU A 143 15.37 -2.67 -15.45
C LEU A 143 15.96 -2.04 -16.73
N LYS A 144 16.41 -0.78 -16.67
CA LYS A 144 17.10 -0.12 -17.80
C LYS A 144 18.48 -0.71 -18.10
N ALA A 145 19.13 -1.33 -17.11
CA ALA A 145 20.43 -1.99 -17.30
C ALA A 145 20.31 -3.42 -17.86
N LEU A 146 19.10 -3.97 -17.97
CA LEU A 146 18.83 -5.29 -18.55
C LEU A 146 18.23 -5.20 -19.96
N ILE A 147 17.92 -3.99 -20.43
CA ILE A 147 17.29 -3.73 -21.74
C ILE A 147 18.24 -2.92 -22.66
N ASN A 148 19.41 -2.51 -22.17
CA ASN A 148 20.48 -1.90 -22.96
C ASN A 148 21.70 -2.81 -23.02
#